data_AF-A0A259NJ94-F1
#
_entry.id   AF-A0A259NJ94-F1
#
_cell.length_a   1.000
_cell.length_b   1.000
_cell.length_c   1.000
_cell.angle_alpha   90.00
_cell.angle_beta   90.00
_cell.angle_gamma   90.00
#
_symmetry.space_group_name_H-M   'P 1'
#
loop_
_entity.id
_entity.type
_entity.pdbx_description
1 polymer ?
#
loop_
_entity_poly.entity_id
_entity_poly.type
_entity_poly.pdbx_seq_one_letter_code
_entity_poly.pdbx_strand_id
1 'polypeptide(L)'
;MARLILLFAAVLLSGTVAAQQGTATPAAQAKSDTGLTILDQLPVRNQIPLLDNRFRIDDGVDSITLVFFRRQGTASVVLVRPDGSKVFYNTAKDHNMRWHDAATYDLIEINNPMPGPWQAVGRILPESRILVLTDIQLQVDPLPPALMVGETFKLTARLMDGDQVVNARDFRE
;
A
#
# COMPACT_ATOMS: atom_id res chain seq x y z
N MET A 1 40.39 79.88 26.21
CA MET A 1 40.13 80.48 24.88
C MET A 1 38.84 79.86 24.33
N ALA A 2 37.80 80.69 24.07
CA ALA A 2 36.55 80.48 23.28
C ALA A 2 35.66 79.22 23.55
N ARG A 3 34.47 79.31 24.19
CA ARG A 3 33.10 79.75 23.75
C ARG A 3 32.33 78.79 22.81
N LEU A 4 31.23 78.17 23.32
CA LEU A 4 29.86 78.00 22.72
C LEU A 4 29.03 77.07 23.67
N ILE A 5 27.97 77.48 24.42
CA ILE A 5 26.55 77.74 24.04
C ILE A 5 25.96 76.55 23.22
N LEU A 6 24.84 75.85 23.51
CA LEU A 6 23.58 76.09 24.23
C LEU A 6 22.89 74.73 24.58
N LEU A 7 21.87 74.80 25.45
CA LEU A 7 20.97 73.77 26.02
C LEU A 7 20.52 72.59 25.15
N PHE A 8 20.29 71.43 25.79
CA PHE A 8 19.01 70.70 25.67
C PHE A 8 18.77 69.79 26.89
N ALA A 9 17.73 70.10 27.66
CA ALA A 9 17.15 69.21 28.67
C ALA A 9 15.83 68.69 28.10
N ALA A 10 15.60 67.38 28.12
CA ALA A 10 14.26 66.80 28.21
C ALA A 10 14.30 65.26 28.30
N VAL A 11 13.76 64.77 29.41
CA VAL A 11 12.75 63.70 29.50
C VAL A 11 13.20 62.25 29.26
N LEU A 12 13.24 61.51 30.38
CA LEU A 12 12.99 60.07 30.47
C LEU A 12 11.55 59.76 30.03
N LEU A 13 11.34 58.78 29.16
CA LEU A 13 10.15 57.90 29.21
C LEU A 13 10.41 56.61 28.44
N SER A 14 10.11 55.49 29.11
CA SER A 14 10.36 54.11 28.72
C SER A 14 9.74 53.73 27.37
N GLY A 15 10.55 53.09 26.53
CA GLY A 15 10.10 52.48 25.27
C GLY A 15 9.16 51.30 25.50
N THR A 16 8.06 51.34 24.77
CA THR A 16 6.88 50.47 24.80
C THR A 16 6.98 49.22 23.94
N VAL A 17 6.38 48.14 24.45
CA VAL A 17 5.62 47.09 23.74
C VAL A 17 6.39 46.25 22.70
N ALA A 18 6.86 45.08 23.15
CA ALA A 18 7.00 43.92 22.26
C ALA A 18 5.64 43.22 22.17
N ALA A 19 4.97 43.37 21.03
CA ALA A 19 3.75 42.66 20.70
C ALA A 19 3.99 41.14 20.68
N GLN A 20 3.13 40.40 21.39
CA GLN A 20 2.96 38.96 21.21
C GLN A 20 2.48 38.70 19.77
N GLN A 21 3.41 38.40 18.87
CA GLN A 21 3.08 37.69 17.65
C GLN A 21 3.06 36.20 17.98
N GLY A 22 1.86 35.70 18.29
CA GLY A 22 1.57 34.29 18.15
C GLY A 22 1.72 33.93 16.66
N THR A 23 2.91 33.52 16.27
CA THR A 23 3.10 32.83 15.00
C THR A 23 2.50 31.45 15.16
N ALA A 24 1.28 31.31 14.63
CA ALA A 24 0.68 30.02 14.35
C ALA A 24 1.73 29.12 13.68
N THR A 25 2.07 28.01 14.35
CA THR A 25 2.72 26.88 13.72
C THR A 25 1.95 26.57 12.44
N PRO A 26 2.56 26.59 11.24
CA PRO A 26 1.90 26.02 10.08
C PRO A 26 1.60 24.57 10.45
N ALA A 27 0.31 24.26 10.51
CA ALA A 27 -0.21 22.94 10.80
C ALA A 27 0.65 21.91 10.07
N ALA A 28 1.23 20.99 10.84
CA ALA A 28 1.75 19.74 10.31
C ALA A 28 0.65 19.20 9.39
N GLN A 29 0.94 19.20 8.08
CA GLN A 29 0.05 18.65 7.10
C GLN A 29 -0.11 17.16 7.42
N ALA A 30 -1.21 16.83 8.09
CA ALA A 30 -1.71 15.47 8.22
C ALA A 30 -2.18 15.01 6.84
N LYS A 31 -1.22 14.65 5.99
CA LYS A 31 -1.42 13.93 4.73
C LYS A 31 -0.69 12.60 4.83
N SER A 32 -1.14 11.75 5.74
CA SER A 32 -0.55 10.41 5.91
C SER A 32 -1.58 9.29 6.12
N ASP A 33 -2.87 9.59 6.19
CA ASP A 33 -3.89 8.57 6.48
C ASP A 33 -4.71 8.17 5.24
N THR A 34 -4.93 9.09 4.31
CA THR A 34 -5.80 8.86 3.13
C THR A 34 -5.32 7.70 2.25
N GLY A 35 -4.01 7.48 2.12
CA GLY A 35 -3.47 6.39 1.32
C GLY A 35 -3.71 4.99 1.91
N LEU A 36 -3.67 4.87 3.24
CA LEU A 36 -4.01 3.64 3.95
C LEU A 36 -5.52 3.37 3.87
N THR A 37 -6.35 4.42 4.00
CA THR A 37 -7.81 4.30 3.90
C THR A 37 -8.28 3.78 2.53
N ILE A 38 -7.56 4.08 1.45
CA ILE A 38 -7.90 3.58 0.10
C ILE A 38 -7.70 2.06 0.01
N LEU A 39 -6.69 1.50 0.68
CA LEU A 39 -6.44 0.05 0.67
C LEU A 39 -7.53 -0.73 1.39
N ASP A 40 -8.18 -0.12 2.39
CA ASP A 40 -9.32 -0.72 3.11
C ASP A 40 -10.59 -0.77 2.26
N GLN A 41 -10.69 0.07 1.23
CA GLN A 41 -11.83 0.11 0.31
C GLN A 41 -11.69 -0.90 -0.84
N LEU A 42 -10.51 -1.50 -1.03
CA LEU A 42 -10.32 -2.53 -2.04
C LEU A 42 -11.00 -3.83 -1.61
N PRO A 43 -11.64 -4.57 -2.55
CA PRO A 43 -12.24 -5.85 -2.25
C PRO A 43 -11.22 -6.78 -1.58
N VAL A 44 -11.48 -7.15 -0.32
CA VAL A 44 -10.62 -8.05 0.48
C VAL A 44 -10.43 -9.43 -0.20
N ARG A 45 -11.31 -9.78 -1.14
CA ARG A 45 -11.39 -11.11 -1.75
C ARG A 45 -10.20 -11.46 -2.66
N ASN A 46 -9.43 -10.48 -3.13
CA ASN A 46 -8.30 -10.73 -4.05
C ASN A 46 -6.96 -10.37 -3.39
N GLN A 47 -6.72 -10.94 -2.20
CA GLN A 47 -5.50 -10.69 -1.44
C GLN A 47 -4.80 -12.00 -1.07
N ILE A 48 -3.46 -12.00 -1.15
CA ILE A 48 -2.64 -13.10 -0.62
C ILE A 48 -2.18 -12.73 0.78
N PRO A 49 -2.38 -13.59 1.79
CA PRO A 49 -1.88 -13.32 3.13
C PRO A 49 -0.35 -13.37 3.16
N LEU A 50 0.26 -12.46 3.90
CA LEU A 50 1.71 -12.42 4.12
C LEU A 50 2.05 -13.17 5.42
N LEU A 51 2.66 -14.35 5.31
CA LEU A 51 3.04 -15.17 6.47
C LEU A 51 4.55 -15.09 6.68
N ASP A 52 4.99 -14.43 7.75
CA ASP A 52 6.42 -14.15 8.04
C ASP A 52 7.18 -13.55 6.84
N ASN A 53 6.55 -12.60 6.16
CA ASN A 53 7.05 -11.99 4.92
C ASN A 53 7.26 -12.99 3.77
N ARG A 54 6.63 -14.15 3.81
CA ARG A 54 6.55 -15.11 2.71
C ARG A 54 5.14 -15.14 2.16
N PHE A 55 5.04 -15.38 0.87
CA PHE A 55 3.76 -15.52 0.17
C PHE A 55 3.94 -16.48 -1.00
N ARG A 56 2.83 -17.01 -1.49
CA ARG A 56 2.84 -17.90 -2.65
C ARG A 56 1.98 -17.27 -3.74
N ILE A 57 2.48 -17.30 -4.96
CA ILE A 57 1.72 -16.93 -6.15
C ILE A 57 1.36 -18.22 -6.87
N ASP A 58 0.09 -18.36 -7.20
CA ASP A 58 -0.40 -19.50 -7.97
C ASP A 58 -0.19 -19.31 -9.47
N ASP A 59 -0.37 -20.40 -10.21
CA ASP A 59 -0.37 -20.37 -11.67
C ASP A 59 -1.62 -19.64 -12.19
N GLY A 60 -1.54 -18.98 -13.34
CA GLY A 60 -2.67 -18.22 -13.92
C GLY A 60 -2.90 -16.83 -13.31
N VAL A 61 -1.95 -16.30 -12.53
CA VAL A 61 -2.02 -14.91 -12.05
C VAL A 61 -1.49 -13.95 -13.12
N ASP A 62 -2.33 -13.05 -13.61
CA ASP A 62 -1.96 -12.09 -14.66
C ASP A 62 -1.07 -10.96 -14.12
N SER A 63 -1.43 -10.41 -12.96
CA SER A 63 -0.60 -9.39 -12.31
C SER A 63 -0.83 -9.33 -10.80
N ILE A 64 0.21 -8.85 -10.10
CA ILE A 64 0.14 -8.57 -8.68
C ILE A 64 0.64 -7.17 -8.37
N THR A 65 0.06 -6.58 -7.33
CA THR A 65 0.51 -5.33 -6.75
C THR A 65 0.83 -5.55 -5.27
N LEU A 66 2.10 -5.38 -4.93
CA LEU A 66 2.63 -5.50 -3.58
C LEU A 66 2.71 -4.11 -2.94
N VAL A 67 2.20 -3.98 -1.72
CA VAL A 67 2.32 -2.78 -0.91
C VAL A 67 2.97 -3.15 0.41
N PHE A 68 4.25 -2.86 0.56
CA PHE A 68 4.99 -3.12 1.80
C PHE A 68 5.20 -1.83 2.57
N PHE A 69 4.55 -1.71 3.73
CA PHE A 69 4.77 -0.60 4.64
C PHE A 69 6.04 -0.84 5.47
N ARG A 70 6.80 0.22 5.71
CA ARG A 70 8.05 0.19 6.49
C ARG A 70 8.25 1.51 7.24
N ARG A 71 9.09 1.47 8.27
CA ARG A 71 9.43 2.69 9.02
C ARG A 71 10.36 3.59 8.20
N GLN A 72 10.19 4.90 8.33
CA GLN A 72 11.07 5.87 7.69
C GLN A 72 12.54 5.63 8.08
N GLY A 73 13.45 5.75 7.11
CA GLY A 73 14.88 5.53 7.30
C GLY A 73 15.31 4.05 7.31
N THR A 74 14.39 3.12 7.01
CA THR A 74 14.74 1.72 6.77
C THR A 74 15.04 1.46 5.30
N ALA A 75 15.89 0.48 5.02
CA ALA A 75 16.19 0.08 3.65
C ALA A 75 14.94 -0.49 2.94
N SER A 76 14.93 -0.40 1.61
CA SER A 76 13.83 -0.89 0.78
C SER A 76 13.76 -2.40 0.83
N VAL A 77 12.56 -2.94 0.63
CA VAL A 77 12.36 -4.39 0.62
C VAL A 77 13.23 -5.02 -0.47
N VAL A 78 13.65 -6.27 -0.25
CA VAL A 78 14.27 -7.10 -1.29
C VAL A 78 13.33 -8.27 -1.56
N LEU A 79 12.96 -8.46 -2.83
CA LEU A 79 12.17 -9.62 -3.22
C LEU A 79 13.09 -10.78 -3.58
N VAL A 80 12.86 -11.93 -2.95
CA VAL A 80 13.45 -13.22 -3.33
C VAL A 80 12.40 -13.96 -4.14
N ARG A 81 12.75 -14.29 -5.37
CA ARG A 81 11.90 -15.01 -6.34
C ARG A 81 11.90 -16.52 -6.06
N PRO A 82 10.95 -17.29 -6.62
CA PRO A 82 10.91 -18.74 -6.49
C PRO A 82 12.20 -19.45 -6.96
N ASP A 83 12.92 -18.87 -7.92
CA ASP A 83 14.22 -19.35 -8.42
C ASP A 83 15.41 -18.98 -7.51
N GLY A 84 15.16 -18.26 -6.41
CA GLY A 84 16.16 -17.77 -5.46
C GLY A 84 16.84 -16.45 -5.87
N SER A 85 16.56 -15.93 -7.06
CA SER A 85 17.12 -14.64 -7.49
C SER A 85 16.55 -13.48 -6.67
N LYS A 86 17.37 -12.45 -6.45
CA LYS A 86 17.03 -11.28 -5.63
C LYS A 86 16.78 -10.08 -6.52
N VAL A 87 15.65 -9.41 -6.30
CA VAL A 87 15.27 -8.18 -6.97
C VAL A 87 15.27 -7.04 -5.97
N PHE A 88 16.02 -6.00 -6.29
CA PHE A 88 16.08 -4.74 -5.58
C PHE A 88 15.32 -3.66 -6.36
N TYR A 89 14.95 -2.57 -5.70
CA TYR A 89 14.21 -1.46 -6.31
C TYR A 89 14.88 -0.91 -7.58
N ASN A 90 16.21 -0.84 -7.60
CA ASN A 90 17.00 -0.32 -8.72
C ASN A 90 17.16 -1.31 -9.88
N THR A 91 16.99 -2.61 -9.64
CA THR A 91 17.05 -3.68 -10.65
C THR A 91 15.67 -4.12 -11.14
N ALA A 92 14.58 -3.59 -10.56
CA ALA A 92 13.22 -4.05 -10.81
C ALA A 92 12.83 -4.10 -12.29
N LYS A 93 13.29 -3.12 -13.08
CA LYS A 93 12.99 -3.04 -14.52
C LYS A 93 13.54 -4.23 -15.31
N ASP A 94 14.69 -4.76 -14.91
CA ASP A 94 15.34 -5.91 -15.57
C ASP A 94 14.51 -7.20 -15.38
N HIS A 95 13.61 -7.20 -14.40
CA HIS A 95 12.71 -8.30 -14.08
C HIS A 95 11.25 -8.03 -14.46
N ASN A 96 11.00 -7.06 -15.35
CA ASN A 96 9.65 -6.66 -15.80
C ASN A 96 8.74 -6.20 -14.64
N MET A 97 9.34 -5.57 -13.63
CA MET A 97 8.63 -5.02 -12.46
C MET A 97 8.68 -3.50 -12.47
N ARG A 98 7.57 -2.88 -12.05
CA ARG A 98 7.55 -1.45 -11.72
C ARG A 98 7.63 -1.31 -10.22
N TRP A 99 8.64 -0.60 -9.74
CA TRP A 99 8.88 -0.39 -8.32
C TRP A 99 8.91 1.10 -8.01
N HIS A 100 8.04 1.53 -7.11
CA HIS A 100 8.07 2.85 -6.51
C HIS A 100 8.56 2.76 -5.06
N ASP A 101 9.80 3.20 -4.84
CA ASP A 101 10.46 3.26 -3.54
C ASP A 101 10.14 4.62 -2.89
N ALA A 102 9.28 4.59 -1.87
CA ALA A 102 8.91 5.76 -1.07
C ALA A 102 9.47 5.66 0.35
N ALA A 103 9.54 6.79 1.05
CA ALA A 103 10.16 6.86 2.38
C ALA A 103 9.55 5.91 3.43
N THR A 104 8.28 5.55 3.30
CA THR A 104 7.53 4.73 4.27
C THR A 104 6.87 3.50 3.66
N TYR A 105 7.00 3.28 2.36
CA TYR A 105 6.46 2.08 1.70
C TYR A 105 7.18 1.76 0.40
N ASP A 106 7.04 0.53 -0.05
CA ASP A 106 7.39 0.07 -1.38
C ASP A 106 6.10 -0.35 -2.10
N LEU A 107 5.89 0.18 -3.31
CA LEU A 107 4.80 -0.23 -4.21
C LEU A 107 5.39 -0.93 -5.42
N ILE A 108 5.06 -2.21 -5.62
CA ILE A 108 5.66 -3.06 -6.64
C ILE A 108 4.56 -3.69 -7.48
N GLU A 109 4.55 -3.41 -8.77
CA GLU A 109 3.67 -4.05 -9.74
C GLU A 109 4.49 -5.07 -10.55
N ILE A 110 3.99 -6.31 -10.60
CA ILE A 110 4.62 -7.41 -11.34
C ILE A 110 3.59 -7.97 -12.31
N ASN A 111 3.89 -7.90 -13.61
CA ASN A 111 3.08 -8.51 -14.65
C ASN A 111 3.60 -9.91 -14.95
N ASN A 112 2.70 -10.88 -15.09
CA ASN A 112 3.01 -12.29 -15.29
C ASN A 112 4.07 -12.81 -14.29
N PRO A 113 3.81 -12.72 -12.97
CA PRO A 113 4.76 -13.13 -11.94
C PRO A 113 5.11 -14.62 -12.05
N MET A 114 6.33 -14.97 -11.63
CA MET A 114 6.73 -16.38 -11.52
C MET A 114 5.87 -17.11 -10.48
N PRO A 115 5.21 -18.23 -10.82
CA PRO A 115 4.47 -19.02 -9.84
C PRO A 115 5.39 -19.63 -8.80
N GLY A 116 4.91 -19.76 -7.56
CA GLY A 116 5.62 -20.42 -6.46
C GLY A 116 5.86 -19.53 -5.24
N PRO A 117 6.80 -19.92 -4.37
CA PRO A 117 7.09 -19.20 -3.13
C PRO A 117 7.92 -17.95 -3.39
N TRP A 118 7.47 -16.83 -2.85
CA TRP A 118 8.18 -15.56 -2.81
C TRP A 118 8.47 -15.17 -1.38
N GLN A 119 9.55 -14.43 -1.18
CA GLN A 119 9.89 -13.86 0.13
C GLN A 119 10.24 -12.39 -0.01
N ALA A 120 9.68 -11.57 0.86
CA ALA A 120 10.02 -10.17 1.03
C ALA A 120 10.97 -10.04 2.23
N VAL A 121 12.16 -9.49 2.01
CA VAL A 121 13.18 -9.30 3.07
C VAL A 121 13.26 -7.82 3.39
N GLY A 122 13.04 -7.48 4.67
CA GLY A 122 13.09 -6.10 5.14
C GLY A 122 12.38 -5.93 6.48
N ARG A 123 12.30 -4.68 6.95
CA ARG A 123 11.52 -4.30 8.15
C ARG A 123 10.09 -3.95 7.73
N ILE A 124 9.36 -4.98 7.30
CA ILE A 124 7.98 -4.87 6.79
C ILE A 124 7.02 -4.80 7.98
N LEU A 125 6.03 -3.92 7.89
CA LEU A 125 5.01 -3.72 8.91
C LEU A 125 3.77 -4.61 8.63
N PRO A 126 3.00 -5.00 9.67
CA PRO A 126 1.87 -5.91 9.54
C PRO A 126 0.73 -5.43 8.62
N GLU A 127 0.63 -4.12 8.37
CA GLU A 127 -0.41 -3.51 7.54
C GLU A 127 -0.16 -3.70 6.04
N SER A 128 0.97 -4.33 5.67
CA SER A 128 1.36 -4.61 4.29
C SER A 128 0.41 -5.58 3.60
N ARG A 129 0.20 -5.40 2.30
CA ARG A 129 -0.80 -6.15 1.54
C ARG A 129 -0.25 -6.60 0.18
N ILE A 130 -0.79 -7.70 -0.29
CA ILE A 130 -0.56 -8.24 -1.62
C ILE A 130 -1.91 -8.30 -2.31
N LEU A 131 -2.07 -7.52 -3.37
CA LEU A 131 -3.25 -7.46 -4.21
C LEU A 131 -3.01 -8.30 -5.47
N VAL A 132 -4.01 -9.07 -5.87
CA VAL A 132 -3.92 -9.97 -7.03
C VAL A 132 -4.98 -9.60 -8.05
N LEU A 133 -4.59 -9.54 -9.31
CA LEU A 133 -5.49 -9.48 -10.45
C LEU A 133 -5.35 -10.78 -11.25
N THR A 134 -6.48 -11.46 -11.45
CA THR A 134 -6.61 -12.72 -12.18
C THR A 134 -7.92 -12.73 -12.94
N ASP A 135 -8.00 -13.52 -14.00
CA ASP A 135 -9.27 -13.82 -14.70
C ASP A 135 -10.15 -14.87 -14.00
N ILE A 136 -9.72 -15.37 -12.84
CA ILE A 136 -10.50 -16.32 -12.03
C ILE A 136 -11.77 -15.69 -11.45
N GLN A 137 -12.94 -16.25 -11.76
CA GLN A 137 -14.25 -15.75 -11.34
C GLN A 137 -15.17 -16.86 -10.84
N LEU A 138 -15.91 -16.60 -9.75
CA LEU A 138 -16.97 -17.51 -9.31
C LEU A 138 -18.28 -17.15 -10.00
N GLN A 139 -18.70 -17.97 -10.96
CA GLN A 139 -20.00 -17.86 -11.59
C GLN A 139 -21.03 -18.68 -10.81
N VAL A 140 -22.09 -18.02 -10.35
CA VAL A 140 -23.17 -18.66 -9.59
C VAL A 140 -24.42 -18.68 -10.46
N ASP A 141 -25.08 -19.84 -10.55
CA ASP A 141 -26.35 -19.93 -11.26
C ASP A 141 -27.42 -19.07 -10.55
N PRO A 142 -28.31 -18.39 -11.30
CA PRO A 142 -29.31 -17.53 -10.70
C PRO A 142 -30.28 -18.34 -9.83
N LEU A 143 -30.73 -17.71 -8.75
CA LEU A 143 -31.78 -18.30 -7.92
C LEU A 143 -33.08 -18.46 -8.72
N PRO A 144 -33.90 -19.50 -8.44
CA PRO A 144 -35.22 -19.62 -9.02
C PRO A 144 -36.06 -18.36 -8.76
N PRO A 145 -36.87 -17.92 -9.73
CA PRO A 145 -37.66 -16.69 -9.60
C PRO A 145 -38.77 -16.79 -8.54
N ALA A 146 -39.13 -18.01 -8.11
CA ALA A 146 -40.09 -18.27 -7.05
C ALA A 146 -39.55 -19.37 -6.12
N LEU A 147 -39.67 -19.14 -4.81
CA LEU A 147 -39.29 -20.08 -3.76
C LEU A 147 -40.46 -20.25 -2.80
N MET A 148 -40.78 -21.49 -2.44
CA MET A 148 -41.81 -21.79 -1.43
C MET A 148 -41.19 -21.91 -0.03
N VAL A 149 -41.96 -21.57 1.00
CA VAL A 149 -41.54 -21.77 2.39
C VAL A 149 -41.40 -23.26 2.66
N GLY A 150 -40.22 -23.66 3.15
CA GLY A 150 -39.89 -25.06 3.45
C GLY A 150 -39.31 -25.84 2.28
N GLU A 151 -39.16 -25.24 1.10
CA GLU A 151 -38.53 -25.87 -0.06
C GLU A 151 -37.00 -25.88 0.08
N THR A 152 -36.35 -26.98 -0.32
CA THR A 152 -34.90 -27.07 -0.45
C THR A 152 -34.52 -26.91 -1.92
N PHE A 153 -33.69 -25.92 -2.24
CA PHE A 153 -33.20 -25.70 -3.60
C PHE A 153 -31.70 -26.00 -3.71
N LYS A 154 -31.27 -26.38 -4.91
CA LYS A 154 -29.86 -26.61 -5.24
C LYS A 154 -29.25 -25.35 -5.81
N LEU A 155 -28.20 -24.85 -5.17
CA LEU A 155 -27.33 -23.81 -5.73
C LEU A 155 -26.14 -24.48 -6.42
N THR A 156 -25.85 -24.06 -7.65
CA THR A 156 -24.66 -24.51 -8.38
C THR A 156 -23.77 -23.29 -8.63
N ALA A 157 -22.49 -23.42 -8.33
CA ALA A 157 -21.48 -22.43 -8.65
C ALA A 157 -20.32 -23.11 -9.38
N ARG A 158 -19.68 -22.36 -10.27
CA ARG A 158 -18.54 -22.79 -11.08
C ARG A 158 -17.43 -21.76 -10.92
N LEU A 159 -16.21 -22.24 -10.70
CA LEU A 159 -15.05 -21.38 -10.81
C LEU A 159 -14.62 -21.36 -12.28
N MET A 160 -14.44 -20.17 -12.82
CA MET A 160 -14.10 -19.91 -14.21
C MET A 160 -12.69 -19.32 -14.26
N ASP A 161 -11.89 -19.71 -15.23
CA ASP A 161 -10.65 -19.05 -15.65
C ASP A 161 -10.85 -18.54 -17.08
N GLY A 162 -11.16 -17.24 -17.19
CA GLY A 162 -11.75 -16.69 -18.42
C GLY A 162 -13.02 -17.47 -18.82
N ASP A 163 -13.00 -18.13 -19.98
CA ASP A 163 -14.11 -18.93 -20.49
C ASP A 163 -14.03 -20.42 -20.12
N GLN A 164 -12.99 -20.86 -19.40
CA GLN A 164 -12.78 -22.26 -19.04
C GLN A 164 -13.29 -22.56 -17.63
N VAL A 165 -13.96 -23.70 -17.43
CA VAL A 165 -14.38 -24.14 -16.09
C VAL A 165 -13.19 -24.78 -15.39
N VAL A 166 -12.82 -24.26 -14.21
CA VAL A 166 -11.81 -24.84 -13.32
C VAL A 166 -12.41 -26.05 -12.60
N ASN A 167 -11.74 -27.19 -12.70
CA ASN A 167 -12.20 -28.45 -12.09
C ASN A 167 -11.49 -28.72 -10.76
N ALA A 168 -12.11 -29.54 -9.91
CA ALA A 168 -11.54 -29.92 -8.62
C ALA A 168 -10.13 -30.56 -8.72
N ARG A 169 -9.80 -31.19 -9.86
CA ARG A 169 -8.49 -31.80 -10.12
C ARG A 169 -7.37 -30.78 -10.35
N ASP A 170 -7.74 -29.54 -10.65
CA ASP A 170 -6.78 -28.48 -10.99
C ASP A 170 -6.22 -27.82 -9.71
N PHE A 171 -6.87 -28.04 -8.55
CA PHE A 171 -6.36 -27.60 -7.25
C PHE A 171 -5.26 -28.54 -6.75
N ARG A 172 -4.15 -27.97 -6.29
CA ARG A 172 -3.06 -28.70 -5.63
C ARG A 172 -3.33 -28.74 -4.11
N GLU A 173 -3.04 -29.88 -3.48
CA GLU A 173 -3.03 -30.01 -2.00
C GLU A 173 -1.92 -29.20 -1.33
#